data_AF-A0A6A7LQT6-F1
#
_entry.id   AF-A0A6A7LQT6-F1
#
_cell.length_a   1.000
_cell.length_b   1.000
_cell.length_c   1.000
_cell.angle_alpha   90.00
_cell.angle_beta   90.00
_cell.angle_gamma   90.00
#
_symmetry.space_group_name_H-M   'P 1'
#
loop_
_entity.id
_entity.type
_entity.pdbx_description
1 polymer ?
#
loop_
_entity_poly.entity_id
_entity_poly.type
_entity_poly.pdbx_seq_one_letter_code
_entity_poly.pdbx_strand_id
1 'polypeptide(L)'
;MGASERNWPRPDVRRRAGCARGRGNRAAHCTDDVLTTVLVVHGPNLGTLGRREPELYGTTTLAAINAALVELASSWGWQISVFQSNSEGAIIDAIEQRAGDIDGLLLNPGALAHYGLGLRDALAGLTVPVVEVHLTNIHAREDWRRRSVTAEVSRGLISGFGWRSYVLGLRAMHGMLSDTES
;
A
#
# COMPACT_ATOMS: atom_id res chain seq x y z
N MET A 1 29.70 -11.61 -6.97
CA MET A 1 29.68 -10.49 -7.94
C MET A 1 28.22 -10.12 -8.16
N GLY A 2 27.65 -9.33 -7.25
CA GLY A 2 27.44 -7.89 -7.46
C GLY A 2 25.99 -7.60 -7.12
N ALA A 3 25.66 -7.52 -5.83
CA ALA A 3 24.34 -7.08 -5.40
C ALA A 3 24.22 -5.61 -5.80
N SER A 4 23.33 -5.32 -6.77
CA SER A 4 23.06 -3.95 -7.19
C SER A 4 22.62 -3.14 -5.97
N GLU A 5 23.39 -2.12 -5.64
CA GLU A 5 23.00 -1.05 -4.72
C GLU A 5 21.67 -0.49 -5.20
N ARG A 6 20.58 -0.88 -4.53
CA ARG A 6 19.23 -0.43 -4.86
C ARG A 6 19.11 1.01 -4.41
N ASN A 7 19.11 1.91 -5.40
CA ASN A 7 18.90 3.35 -5.22
C ASN A 7 17.43 3.59 -4.80
N TRP A 8 17.16 3.47 -3.50
CA TRP A 8 15.88 3.81 -2.91
C TRP A 8 15.90 5.28 -2.48
N PRO A 9 14.95 6.12 -2.90
CA PRO A 9 14.78 7.43 -2.27
C PRO A 9 14.38 7.17 -0.81
N ARG A 10 15.32 7.41 0.11
CA ARG A 10 15.01 7.35 1.55
C ARG A 10 13.95 8.41 1.83
N PRO A 11 12.75 8.05 2.33
CA PRO A 11 11.89 9.06 2.91
C PRO A 11 12.67 9.72 4.05
N ASP A 12 12.58 11.04 4.12
CA ASP A 12 13.28 11.82 5.14
C ASP A 12 12.91 11.26 6.52
N VAL A 13 13.91 10.71 7.22
CA VAL A 13 13.71 10.08 8.52
C VAL A 13 13.29 11.19 9.45
N ARG A 14 11.98 11.30 9.74
CA ARG A 14 11.46 12.26 10.71
C ARG A 14 12.18 12.03 12.03
N ARG A 15 13.20 12.85 12.32
CA ARG A 15 13.77 12.99 13.65
C ARG A 15 12.68 13.59 14.52
N ARG A 16 12.18 12.83 15.50
CA ARG A 16 11.38 13.37 16.59
C ARG A 16 12.25 14.37 17.35
N ALA A 17 12.12 15.65 17.02
CA ALA A 17 12.79 16.72 17.75
C ALA A 17 12.07 16.92 19.09
N GLY A 18 12.75 16.64 20.20
CA GLY A 18 12.25 16.95 21.53
C GLY A 18 12.09 18.47 21.69
N CYS A 19 10.87 18.92 21.98
CA CYS A 19 10.57 20.33 22.21
C CYS A 19 11.29 20.82 23.49
N ALA A 20 12.23 21.75 23.33
CA ALA A 20 12.82 22.49 24.44
C ALA A 20 11.81 23.54 24.97
N ARG A 21 11.47 23.46 26.25
CA ARG A 21 10.50 24.34 26.92
C ARG A 21 11.02 25.79 27.00
N GLY A 22 10.59 26.65 26.10
CA GLY A 22 10.69 28.10 26.22
C GLY A 22 9.44 28.70 26.87
N ARG A 23 9.58 29.40 28.00
CA ARG A 23 8.47 30.12 28.65
C ARG A 23 8.16 31.39 27.85
N GLY A 24 6.96 31.49 27.29
CA GLY A 24 6.48 32.73 26.64
C GLY A 24 5.06 32.59 26.12
N ASN A 25 4.14 33.38 26.66
CA ASN A 25 2.71 33.38 26.37
C ASN A 25 2.41 33.81 24.93
N ARG A 26 2.05 32.82 24.09
CA ARG A 26 1.06 32.87 23.00
C ARG A 26 1.00 31.45 22.44
N ALA A 27 -0.12 30.75 22.65
CA ALA A 27 -0.32 29.40 22.14
C ALA A 27 -0.47 29.44 20.61
N ALA A 28 0.67 29.55 19.90
CA ALA A 28 0.75 29.08 18.54
C ALA A 28 0.59 27.55 18.62
N HIS A 29 -0.54 27.05 18.12
CA HIS A 29 -0.68 25.63 17.81
C HIS A 29 0.33 25.32 16.71
N CYS A 30 1.55 24.95 17.09
CA CYS A 30 2.45 24.22 16.22
C CYS A 30 1.94 22.78 16.21
N THR A 31 0.97 22.47 15.35
CA THR A 31 0.78 21.08 14.94
C THR A 31 1.98 20.74 14.06
N ASP A 32 2.87 19.91 14.57
CA ASP A 32 3.77 19.17 13.68
C ASP A 32 2.85 18.36 12.75
N ASP A 33 2.55 18.87 11.54
CA ASP A 33 1.74 18.11 10.58
C ASP A 33 2.51 16.84 10.21
N VAL A 34 2.11 15.73 10.84
CA VAL A 34 2.58 14.40 10.51
C VAL A 34 1.84 14.00 9.24
N LEU A 35 2.58 13.94 8.13
CA LEU A 35 2.05 13.50 6.85
C LEU A 35 1.74 12.01 6.94
N THR A 36 0.47 11.64 6.79
CA THR A 36 0.05 10.25 6.67
C THR A 36 0.70 9.60 5.46
N THR A 37 1.34 8.45 5.65
CA THR A 37 2.07 7.72 4.61
C THR A 37 1.43 6.35 4.36
N VAL A 38 1.01 6.10 3.12
CA VAL A 38 0.49 4.79 2.69
C VAL A 38 1.50 4.11 1.79
N LEU A 39 1.83 2.86 2.12
CA LEU A 39 2.59 1.99 1.24
C LEU A 39 1.62 1.26 0.30
N VAL A 40 1.90 1.33 -0.99
CA VAL A 40 1.19 0.58 -2.03
C VAL A 40 2.11 -0.53 -2.52
N VAL A 41 1.67 -1.78 -2.39
CA VAL A 41 2.46 -2.95 -2.80
C VAL A 41 1.76 -3.69 -3.92
N HIS A 42 2.52 -3.97 -4.98
CA HIS A 42 2.08 -4.77 -6.12
C HIS A 42 2.88 -6.06 -6.19
N GLY A 43 2.17 -7.18 -6.10
CA GLY A 43 2.71 -8.52 -6.17
C GLY A 43 3.12 -8.95 -7.58
N PRO A 44 3.34 -10.27 -7.76
CA PRO A 44 3.91 -10.80 -8.99
C PRO A 44 3.09 -10.51 -10.25
N ASN A 45 3.81 -10.31 -11.35
CA ASN A 45 3.32 -10.05 -12.71
C ASN A 45 2.65 -8.70 -12.95
N LEU A 46 2.27 -7.95 -11.91
CA LEU A 46 1.60 -6.64 -12.06
C LEU A 46 2.50 -5.57 -12.69
N GLY A 47 3.83 -5.67 -12.56
CA GLY A 47 4.78 -4.79 -13.24
C GLY A 47 4.69 -4.83 -14.77
N THR A 48 4.03 -5.84 -15.34
CA THR A 48 3.85 -6.01 -16.80
C THR A 48 2.48 -5.57 -17.31
N LEU A 49 1.63 -4.96 -16.46
CA LEU A 49 0.32 -4.44 -16.85
C LEU A 49 0.41 -3.46 -18.03
N GLY A 50 -0.55 -3.57 -18.95
CA GLY A 50 -0.61 -2.80 -20.19
C GLY A 50 0.29 -3.34 -21.31
N ARG A 51 1.10 -4.38 -21.07
CA ARG A 51 1.90 -5.07 -22.09
C ARG A 51 1.41 -6.50 -22.40
N ARG A 52 0.69 -7.14 -21.48
CA ARG A 52 0.09 -8.48 -21.61
C ARG A 52 -1.42 -8.40 -21.44
N GLU A 53 -2.15 -9.11 -22.31
CA GLU A 53 -3.60 -9.39 -22.20
C GLU A 53 -4.48 -8.14 -21.95
N PRO A 54 -4.44 -7.12 -22.83
CA PRO A 54 -5.23 -5.89 -22.66
C PRO A 54 -6.75 -6.14 -22.61
N GLU A 55 -7.22 -7.26 -23.15
CA GLU A 55 -8.63 -7.68 -23.12
C GLU A 55 -9.11 -8.00 -21.69
N LEU A 56 -8.24 -8.51 -20.81
CA LEU A 56 -8.58 -8.90 -19.43
C LEU A 56 -8.28 -7.80 -18.40
N TYR A 57 -7.21 -7.02 -18.61
CA TYR A 57 -6.73 -6.04 -17.62
C TYR A 57 -6.91 -4.58 -18.06
N GLY A 58 -7.38 -4.35 -19.30
CA GLY A 58 -7.45 -3.04 -19.91
C GLY A 58 -6.08 -2.52 -20.37
N THR A 59 -6.06 -1.31 -20.92
CA THR A 59 -4.85 -0.61 -21.36
C THR A 59 -4.15 0.19 -20.25
N THR A 60 -4.74 0.20 -19.05
CA THR A 60 -4.21 0.94 -17.90
C THR A 60 -2.91 0.29 -17.41
N THR A 61 -1.82 1.05 -17.47
CA THR A 61 -0.50 0.61 -16.98
C THR A 61 -0.40 0.76 -15.47
N LEU A 62 0.51 0.01 -14.83
CA LEU A 62 0.78 0.16 -13.41
C LEU A 62 1.22 1.60 -13.05
N ALA A 63 1.99 2.24 -13.93
CA ALA A 63 2.40 3.64 -13.75
C ALA A 63 1.20 4.60 -13.71
N ALA A 64 0.20 4.39 -14.56
CA ALA A 64 -1.02 5.20 -14.56
C ALA A 64 -1.86 5.00 -13.29
N ILE A 65 -1.92 3.75 -12.77
CA ILE A 65 -2.55 3.46 -11.48
C ILE A 65 -1.85 4.23 -10.36
N ASN A 66 -0.53 4.16 -10.30
CA ASN A 66 0.27 4.84 -9.27
C ASN A 66 0.08 6.36 -9.31
N ALA A 67 0.07 6.95 -10.51
CA ALA A 67 -0.17 8.38 -10.68
C ALA A 67 -1.55 8.79 -10.12
N ALA A 68 -2.60 8.04 -10.44
CA ALA A 68 -3.94 8.30 -9.94
C ALA A 68 -4.04 8.19 -8.40
N LEU A 69 -3.29 7.26 -7.79
CA LEU A 69 -3.23 7.13 -6.33
C LEU A 69 -2.48 8.29 -5.68
N VAL A 70 -1.36 8.72 -6.25
CA VAL A 70 -0.58 9.86 -5.76
C VAL A 70 -1.41 11.14 -5.85
N GLU A 71 -2.10 11.36 -6.97
CA GLU A 71 -2.98 12.53 -7.16
C GLU A 71 -4.10 12.55 -6.11
N LEU A 72 -4.78 11.41 -5.92
CA LEU A 72 -5.85 11.29 -4.94
C LEU A 72 -5.36 11.52 -3.51
N ALA A 73 -4.26 10.88 -3.11
CA ALA A 73 -3.68 11.02 -1.77
C ALA A 73 -3.21 12.45 -1.49
N SER A 74 -2.60 13.10 -2.48
CA SER A 74 -2.15 14.49 -2.36
C SER A 74 -3.30 15.45 -2.05
N SER A 75 -4.51 15.16 -2.55
CA SER A 75 -5.70 15.97 -2.23
C SER A 75 -6.11 15.92 -0.76
N TRP A 76 -5.59 14.96 0.01
CA TRP A 76 -5.81 14.79 1.45
C TRP A 76 -4.57 15.13 2.29
N GLY A 77 -3.49 15.61 1.66
CA GLY A 77 -2.20 15.81 2.34
C GLY A 77 -1.48 14.50 2.70
N TRP A 78 -1.82 13.38 2.05
CA TRP A 78 -1.18 12.08 2.27
C TRP A 78 -0.04 11.82 1.28
N GLN A 79 0.92 11.01 1.70
CA GLN A 79 2.03 10.54 0.87
C GLN A 79 1.83 9.09 0.45
N ILE A 80 2.07 8.78 -0.82
CA ILE A 80 2.12 7.41 -1.34
C ILE A 80 3.58 6.99 -1.53
N SER A 81 3.92 5.81 -1.01
CA SER A 81 5.12 5.08 -1.36
C SER A 81 4.74 3.82 -2.14
N VAL A 82 5.44 3.50 -3.23
CA VAL A 82 5.08 2.35 -4.08
C VAL A 82 6.20 1.33 -4.13
N PHE A 83 5.84 0.05 -4.06
CA PHE A 83 6.74 -1.07 -4.26
C PHE A 83 6.10 -2.13 -5.17
N GLN A 84 6.88 -2.69 -6.10
CA GLN A 84 6.47 -3.82 -6.93
C GLN A 84 7.58 -4.87 -6.95
N SER A 85 7.21 -6.14 -6.82
CA SER A 85 8.15 -7.24 -7.04
C SER A 85 7.44 -8.52 -7.47
N ASN A 86 8.21 -9.39 -8.15
CA ASN A 86 7.80 -10.76 -8.46
C ASN A 86 8.22 -11.78 -7.39
N SER A 87 9.04 -11.37 -6.43
CA SER A 87 9.52 -12.23 -5.35
C SER A 87 8.75 -11.96 -4.06
N GLU A 88 8.20 -13.02 -3.46
CA GLU A 88 7.52 -12.95 -2.16
C GLU A 88 8.45 -12.42 -1.07
N GLY A 89 9.68 -12.93 -0.97
CA GLY A 89 10.65 -12.47 0.03
C GLY A 89 10.94 -10.97 -0.11
N ALA A 90 11.09 -10.46 -1.33
CA ALA A 90 11.30 -9.04 -1.55
C ALA A 90 10.09 -8.17 -1.16
N ILE A 91 8.86 -8.71 -1.27
CA ILE A 91 7.64 -8.03 -0.81
C ILE A 91 7.60 -8.00 0.72
N ILE A 92 7.89 -9.14 1.37
CA ILE A 92 7.96 -9.24 2.83
C ILE A 92 9.01 -8.27 3.36
N ASP A 93 10.24 -8.31 2.82
CA ASP A 93 11.33 -7.41 3.20
C ASP A 93 10.91 -5.94 3.10
N ALA A 94 10.22 -5.56 2.02
CA ALA A 94 9.76 -4.19 1.81
C ALA A 94 8.67 -3.78 2.80
N ILE A 95 7.76 -4.68 3.16
CA ILE A 95 6.73 -4.43 4.17
C ILE A 95 7.36 -4.26 5.55
N GLU A 96 8.22 -5.19 5.97
CA GLU A 96 8.87 -5.18 7.28
C GLU A 96 9.76 -3.95 7.48
N GLN A 97 10.53 -3.57 6.46
CA GLN A 97 11.37 -2.36 6.50
C GLN A 97 10.58 -1.07 6.67
N ARG A 98 9.31 -1.07 6.26
CA ARG A 98 8.43 0.10 6.26
C ARG A 98 7.37 0.07 7.36
N ALA A 99 7.30 -1.00 8.15
CA ALA A 99 6.26 -1.17 9.16
C ALA A 99 6.25 -0.06 10.22
N GLY A 100 7.38 0.63 10.44
CA GLY A 100 7.51 1.71 11.43
C GLY A 100 7.32 3.13 10.88
N ASP A 101 7.18 3.32 9.56
CA ASP A 101 7.08 4.64 8.92
C ASP A 101 5.87 4.81 8.00
N ILE A 102 4.92 3.87 8.06
CA ILE A 102 3.66 3.92 7.30
C ILE A 102 2.49 3.90 8.26
N ASP A 103 1.37 4.46 7.82
CA ASP A 103 0.10 4.49 8.53
C ASP A 103 -0.93 3.51 7.92
N GLY A 104 -0.65 3.00 6.71
CA GLY A 104 -1.51 2.03 6.04
C GLY A 104 -0.82 1.31 4.88
N LEU A 105 -1.35 0.13 4.52
CA LEU A 105 -0.86 -0.70 3.43
C LEU A 105 -1.97 -1.04 2.43
N LEU A 106 -1.86 -0.54 1.20
CA LEU A 106 -2.73 -0.92 0.08
C LEU A 106 -2.04 -2.01 -0.75
N LEU A 107 -2.55 -3.24 -0.67
CA LEU A 107 -1.89 -4.42 -1.21
C LEU A 107 -2.67 -5.01 -2.37
N ASN A 108 -2.02 -5.18 -3.52
CA ASN A 108 -2.45 -6.17 -4.51
C ASN A 108 -1.44 -7.31 -4.52
N PRO A 109 -1.72 -8.47 -3.90
CA PRO A 109 -0.75 -9.56 -3.77
C PRO A 109 -0.56 -10.34 -5.09
N GLY A 110 -1.37 -10.07 -6.12
CA GLY A 110 -1.36 -10.84 -7.35
C GLY A 110 -1.61 -12.33 -7.07
N ALA A 111 -0.77 -13.21 -7.61
CA ALA A 111 -0.88 -14.66 -7.37
C ALA A 111 -0.61 -15.07 -5.92
N LEU A 112 0.08 -14.24 -5.12
CA LEU A 112 0.38 -14.53 -3.72
C LEU A 112 -0.87 -14.48 -2.83
N ALA A 113 -1.99 -13.90 -3.30
CA ALA A 113 -3.27 -14.03 -2.60
C ALA A 113 -3.62 -15.49 -2.33
N HIS A 114 -3.30 -16.41 -3.23
CA HIS A 114 -3.82 -17.78 -3.14
C HIS A 114 -2.91 -18.72 -2.35
N TYR A 115 -1.61 -18.44 -2.32
CA TYR A 115 -0.60 -19.38 -1.80
C TYR A 115 0.49 -18.73 -0.93
N GLY A 116 0.52 -17.39 -0.84
CA GLY A 116 1.55 -16.65 -0.09
C GLY A 116 1.29 -16.66 1.41
N LEU A 117 1.45 -17.82 2.06
CA LEU A 117 1.32 -17.94 3.51
C LEU A 117 2.43 -17.17 4.24
N GLY A 118 3.63 -17.09 3.67
CA GLY A 118 4.70 -16.25 4.22
C GLY A 118 4.31 -14.77 4.21
N LEU A 119 3.76 -14.28 3.09
CA LEU A 119 3.21 -12.94 3.01
C LEU A 119 2.06 -12.71 4.01
N ARG A 120 1.11 -13.66 4.12
CA ARG A 120 0.03 -13.58 5.11
C ARG A 120 0.57 -13.38 6.53
N ASP A 121 1.58 -14.17 6.92
CA ASP A 121 2.11 -14.11 8.28
C ASP A 121 2.86 -12.79 8.54
N ALA A 122 3.56 -12.26 7.54
CA ALA A 122 4.15 -10.91 7.61
C ALA A 122 3.08 -9.82 7.79
N LEU A 123 1.96 -9.92 7.06
CA LEU A 123 0.83 -8.98 7.19
C LEU A 123 0.16 -9.06 8.56
N ALA A 124 0.02 -10.26 9.12
CA ALA A 124 -0.58 -10.47 10.44
C ALA A 124 0.21 -9.79 11.58
N GLY A 125 1.51 -9.54 11.37
CA GLY A 125 2.37 -8.81 12.30
C GLY A 125 2.24 -7.29 12.24
N LEU A 126 1.55 -6.74 11.23
CA LEU A 126 1.39 -5.29 11.09
C LEU A 126 0.32 -4.74 12.05
N THR A 127 0.60 -3.57 12.62
CA THR A 127 -0.35 -2.82 13.47
C THR A 127 -1.21 -1.83 12.67
N VAL A 128 -0.81 -1.54 11.43
CA VAL A 128 -1.51 -0.61 10.53
C VAL A 128 -2.59 -1.33 9.71
N PRO A 129 -3.66 -0.62 9.28
CA PRO A 129 -4.67 -1.22 8.41
C PRO A 129 -4.10 -1.66 7.06
N VAL A 130 -4.41 -2.89 6.67
CA VAL A 130 -4.13 -3.46 5.34
C VAL A 130 -5.43 -3.52 4.55
N VAL A 131 -5.45 -2.99 3.32
CA VAL A 131 -6.56 -3.12 2.37
C VAL A 131 -6.09 -3.91 1.16
N GLU A 132 -6.72 -5.05 0.90
CA GLU A 132 -6.41 -5.88 -0.26
C GLU A 132 -7.23 -5.44 -1.48
N VAL A 133 -6.58 -5.34 -2.64
CA VAL A 133 -7.23 -4.96 -3.90
C VAL A 133 -6.84 -5.87 -5.05
N HIS A 134 -7.81 -6.19 -5.91
CA HIS A 134 -7.60 -6.96 -7.14
C HIS A 134 -8.24 -6.26 -8.34
N LEU A 135 -7.53 -6.29 -9.47
CA LEU A 135 -8.03 -5.75 -10.74
C LEU A 135 -9.24 -6.54 -11.24
N THR A 136 -9.15 -7.87 -11.19
CA THR A 136 -10.21 -8.78 -11.67
C THR A 136 -11.03 -9.31 -10.51
N ASN A 137 -12.23 -9.83 -10.79
CA ASN A 137 -13.07 -10.48 -9.81
C ASN A 137 -12.52 -11.88 -9.54
N ILE A 138 -11.82 -12.06 -8.42
CA ILE A 138 -11.18 -13.34 -8.09
C ILE A 138 -12.20 -14.47 -7.80
N HIS A 139 -13.43 -14.12 -7.44
CA HIS A 139 -14.50 -15.09 -7.16
C HIS A 139 -15.17 -15.62 -8.44
N ALA A 140 -15.11 -14.86 -9.54
CA ALA A 140 -15.61 -15.28 -10.85
C ALA A 140 -14.63 -16.21 -11.60
N ARG A 141 -13.48 -16.49 -10.99
CA ARG A 141 -12.40 -17.28 -11.58
C ARG A 141 -12.39 -18.73 -11.08
N GLU A 142 -11.36 -19.46 -11.48
CA GLU A 142 -11.09 -20.85 -11.08
C GLU A 142 -11.14 -21.03 -9.57
N ASP A 143 -11.55 -22.19 -9.07
CA ASP A 143 -11.80 -22.42 -7.64
C ASP A 143 -10.61 -22.05 -6.74
N TRP A 144 -9.40 -22.34 -7.20
CA TRP A 144 -8.17 -22.03 -6.48
C TRP A 144 -7.87 -20.53 -6.37
N ARG A 145 -8.49 -19.68 -7.21
CA ARG A 145 -8.39 -18.22 -7.14
C ARG A 145 -9.44 -17.57 -6.24
N ARG A 146 -10.46 -18.31 -5.83
CA ARG A 146 -11.57 -17.75 -5.05
C ARG A 146 -11.21 -17.45 -3.60
N ARG A 147 -10.19 -18.14 -3.08
CA ARG A 147 -9.66 -17.93 -1.73
C ARG A 147 -8.44 -17.01 -1.78
N SER A 148 -8.44 -16.00 -0.92
CA SER A 148 -7.26 -15.18 -0.65
C SER A 148 -6.83 -15.39 0.80
N VAL A 149 -5.63 -15.95 1.01
CA VAL A 149 -5.02 -16.15 2.33
C VAL A 149 -4.57 -14.83 2.95
N THR A 150 -4.23 -13.82 2.13
CA THR A 150 -3.86 -12.48 2.59
C THR A 150 -5.09 -11.65 2.98
N ALA A 151 -6.26 -11.92 2.38
CA ALA A 151 -7.50 -11.22 2.72
C ALA A 151 -8.00 -11.59 4.13
N GLU A 152 -7.68 -12.79 4.63
CA GLU A 152 -8.03 -13.25 5.99
C GLU A 152 -7.45 -12.35 7.09
N VAL A 153 -6.33 -11.67 6.81
CA VAL A 153 -5.62 -10.77 7.73
C VAL A 153 -5.72 -9.30 7.31
N SER A 154 -6.46 -9.00 6.25
CA SER A 154 -6.71 -7.63 5.77
C SER A 154 -8.00 -7.06 6.39
N ARG A 155 -8.11 -5.73 6.47
CA ARG A 155 -9.34 -5.04 6.91
C ARG A 155 -10.50 -5.27 5.95
N GLY A 156 -10.20 -5.39 4.67
CA GLY A 156 -11.18 -5.62 3.63
C GLY A 156 -10.53 -5.95 2.29
N LEU A 157 -11.34 -6.49 1.39
CA LEU A 157 -10.97 -6.89 0.03
C LEU A 157 -11.86 -6.17 -0.97
N ILE A 158 -11.26 -5.53 -1.98
CA ILE A 158 -11.97 -4.94 -3.12
C ILE A 158 -11.49 -5.61 -4.41
N SER A 159 -12.38 -6.24 -5.16
CA SER A 159 -12.03 -7.06 -6.31
C SER A 159 -13.00 -6.83 -7.47
N GLY A 160 -12.47 -6.79 -8.70
CA GLY A 160 -13.28 -6.81 -9.92
C GLY A 160 -13.60 -5.48 -10.57
N PHE A 161 -13.10 -4.36 -10.04
CA PHE A 161 -13.36 -3.02 -10.58
C PHE A 161 -12.22 -2.47 -11.44
N GLY A 162 -11.31 -3.34 -11.91
CA GLY A 162 -10.11 -2.93 -12.64
C GLY A 162 -9.22 -2.03 -11.80
N TRP A 163 -8.61 -1.02 -12.43
CA TRP A 163 -7.77 -0.05 -11.73
C TRP A 163 -8.53 0.73 -10.63
N ARG A 164 -9.86 0.83 -10.75
CA ARG A 164 -10.70 1.54 -9.75
C ARG A 164 -10.72 0.80 -8.41
N SER A 165 -10.42 -0.50 -8.36
CA SER A 165 -10.25 -1.23 -7.10
C SER A 165 -9.20 -0.55 -6.20
N TYR A 166 -8.11 -0.03 -6.78
CA TYR A 166 -7.09 0.69 -6.02
C TYR A 166 -7.60 2.01 -5.45
N VAL A 167 -8.33 2.79 -6.26
CA VAL A 167 -8.93 4.07 -5.82
C VAL A 167 -9.95 3.84 -4.70
N LEU A 168 -10.80 2.83 -4.84
CA LEU A 168 -11.77 2.45 -3.82
C LEU A 168 -11.07 2.00 -2.53
N GLY A 169 -10.01 1.20 -2.64
CA GLY A 169 -9.22 0.76 -1.48
C GLY A 169 -8.53 1.90 -0.75
N LEU A 170 -7.94 2.84 -1.49
CA LEU A 170 -7.33 4.03 -0.91
C LEU A 170 -8.37 4.94 -0.22
N ARG A 171 -9.57 5.08 -0.79
CA ARG A 171 -10.69 5.81 -0.14
C ARG A 171 -11.19 5.12 1.13
N ALA A 172 -11.31 3.79 1.11
CA ALA A 172 -11.68 3.04 2.31
C ALA A 172 -10.63 3.24 3.42
N MET A 173 -9.34 3.23 3.06
CA MET A 173 -8.25 3.54 3.97
C MET A 173 -8.32 4.96 4.52
N HIS A 174 -8.62 5.94 3.67
CA HIS A 174 -8.86 7.32 4.09
C HIS A 174 -9.93 7.43 5.16
N GLY A 175 -11.11 6.84 4.95
CA GLY A 175 -12.15 6.81 5.97
C GLY A 175 -11.65 6.25 7.31
N MET A 176 -10.99 5.08 7.29
CA MET A 176 -10.52 4.43 8.51
C MET A 176 -9.48 5.26 9.29
N LEU A 177 -8.52 5.88 8.59
CA LEU A 177 -7.46 6.65 9.25
C LEU A 177 -7.96 8.01 9.73
N SER A 178 -8.85 8.67 8.99
CA SER A 178 -9.44 9.95 9.41
C SER A 178 -10.42 9.81 10.57
N ASP A 179 -11.18 8.71 10.64
CA ASP A 179 -12.14 8.46 11.74
C ASP A 179 -11.42 8.17 13.08
N THR A 180 -10.15 7.76 13.05
CA THR A 180 -9.35 7.49 14.25
C THR A 180 -8.81 8.77 14.91
N GLU A 181 -8.79 9.89 14.18
CA GLU A 181 -8.34 11.19 14.67
C GLU A 181 -9.47 12.06 15.26
N SER A 182 -10.72 11.59 15.19
CA SER A 182 -11.93 12.28 15.71
C SER A 182 -12.38 11.70 17.06
#